data_AF-A0A7J6QCG3-F1
#
_entry.id   AF-A0A7J6QCG3-F1
#
_cell.length_a   1.000
_cell.length_b   1.000
_cell.length_c   1.000
_cell.angle_alpha   90.00
_cell.angle_beta   90.00
_cell.angle_gamma   90.00
#
_symmetry.space_group_name_H-M   'P 1'
#
loop_
_entity.id
_entity.type
_entity.pdbx_description
1 polymer ?
#
loop_
_entity_poly.entity_id
_entity_poly.type
_entity_poly.pdbx_seq_one_letter_code
_entity_poly.pdbx_strand_id
1 'polypeptide(L)'
;PKATYGGASIASTLQHIRVGWHSGFCAHTKDVKKAFYKFVTIRMIFGLAVGPAGLEHSMNVIRSLARLRCPENPVLRHGCEIYLDDISFFGNHDDVIEAECAFKETALLFGFQFADDKSNALCLASASLQPFKHLG
;
A
#
# COMPACT_ATOMS: atom_id res chain seq x y z
N PRO A 1 -26.44 -5.48 6.92
CA PRO A 1 -25.69 -4.29 6.45
C PRO A 1 -24.45 -4.71 5.66
N LYS A 2 -24.32 -4.26 4.40
CA LYS A 2 -23.13 -4.56 3.59
C LYS A 2 -21.97 -3.68 4.09
N ALA A 3 -20.77 -4.25 4.24
CA ALA A 3 -19.58 -3.44 4.42
C ALA A 3 -19.31 -2.67 3.13
N THR A 4 -19.11 -1.36 3.24
CA THR A 4 -18.82 -0.47 2.10
C THR A 4 -17.49 0.21 2.35
N TYR A 5 -16.58 0.14 1.40
CA TYR A 5 -15.31 0.86 1.39
C TYR A 5 -14.94 1.14 -0.08
N GLY A 6 -14.17 2.19 -0.34
CA GLY A 6 -13.84 2.63 -1.69
C GLY A 6 -12.89 1.67 -2.39
N GLY A 7 -11.84 1.26 -1.66
CA GLY A 7 -10.74 0.45 -2.14
C GLY A 7 -9.89 1.15 -3.21
N ALA A 8 -8.67 0.67 -3.42
CA ALA A 8 -7.94 0.94 -4.64
C ALA A 8 -8.71 0.37 -5.85
N SER A 9 -8.87 1.17 -6.90
CA SER A 9 -9.49 0.70 -8.13
C SER A 9 -8.55 -0.30 -8.81
N ILE A 10 -9.05 -1.50 -9.16
CA ILE A 10 -8.26 -2.46 -9.95
C ILE A 10 -7.71 -1.79 -11.21
N ALA A 11 -8.46 -0.87 -11.82
CA ALA A 11 -8.01 -0.11 -12.97
C ALA A 11 -6.83 0.83 -12.67
N SER A 12 -6.78 1.48 -11.50
CA SER A 12 -5.66 2.35 -11.12
C SER A 12 -4.40 1.54 -10.82
N THR A 13 -4.54 0.41 -10.12
CA THR A 13 -3.44 -0.53 -9.89
C THR A 13 -2.87 -1.07 -11.20
N LEU A 14 -3.73 -1.53 -12.11
CA LEU A 14 -3.31 -2.00 -13.44
C LEU A 14 -2.69 -0.89 -14.28
N GLN A 15 -3.14 0.37 -14.12
CA GLN A 15 -2.55 1.51 -14.80
C GLN A 15 -1.17 1.86 -14.25
N HIS A 16 -0.95 1.83 -12.93
CA HIS A 16 0.38 2.01 -12.32
C HIS A 16 1.36 0.94 -12.77
N ILE A 17 0.91 -0.32 -12.83
CA ILE A 17 1.69 -1.42 -13.40
C ILE A 17 1.99 -1.11 -14.86
N ARG A 18 0.98 -0.82 -15.70
CA ARG A 18 1.16 -0.57 -17.14
C ARG A 18 2.12 0.58 -17.45
N VAL A 19 1.98 1.71 -16.75
CA VAL A 19 2.83 2.91 -16.94
C VAL A 19 4.21 2.70 -16.34
N GLY A 20 4.27 1.99 -15.21
CA GLY A 20 5.50 1.76 -14.47
C GLY A 20 6.36 0.64 -15.04
N TRP A 21 5.81 -0.31 -15.83
CA TRP A 21 6.47 -1.55 -16.29
C TRP A 21 7.62 -1.33 -17.29
N HIS A 22 8.65 -0.64 -16.84
CA HIS A 22 9.89 -0.33 -17.54
C HIS A 22 11.07 -0.62 -16.60
N SER A 23 12.30 -0.49 -17.10
CA SER A 23 13.50 -0.73 -16.27
C SER A 23 13.48 0.16 -15.02
N GLY A 24 13.70 -0.43 -13.84
CA GLY A 24 13.67 0.28 -12.56
C GLY A 24 12.32 0.26 -11.84
N PHE A 25 11.26 -0.30 -12.44
CA PHE A 25 9.98 -0.50 -11.77
C PHE A 25 10.14 -1.38 -10.53
N CYS A 26 9.57 -0.93 -9.42
CA CYS A 26 9.39 -1.74 -8.24
C CYS A 26 7.97 -1.61 -7.68
N ALA A 27 7.44 -2.76 -7.22
CA ALA A 27 6.17 -2.89 -6.52
C ALA A 27 6.41 -3.56 -5.17
N HIS A 28 6.14 -2.88 -4.07
CA HIS A 28 6.13 -3.45 -2.73
C HIS A 28 4.70 -3.53 -2.21
N THR A 29 4.28 -4.69 -1.69
CA THR A 29 2.98 -4.86 -1.04
C THR A 29 3.17 -5.28 0.41
N LYS A 30 2.40 -4.68 1.32
CA LYS A 30 2.47 -4.89 2.76
C LYS A 30 1.08 -5.16 3.33
N ASP A 31 0.99 -6.19 4.17
CA ASP A 31 -0.23 -6.58 4.92
C ASP A 31 -0.15 -6.04 6.36
N VAL A 32 -1.21 -5.36 6.81
CA VAL A 32 -1.30 -4.85 8.18
C VAL A 32 -1.76 -5.97 9.13
N LYS A 33 -0.86 -6.39 10.05
CA LYS A 33 -1.14 -7.43 11.05
C LYS A 33 -2.33 -7.07 11.90
N LYS A 34 -3.37 -7.91 11.85
CA LYS A 34 -4.55 -7.83 12.71
C LYS A 34 -5.19 -6.43 12.66
N ALA A 35 -5.27 -5.84 11.47
CA ALA A 35 -5.65 -4.44 11.26
C ALA A 35 -6.92 -4.01 12.02
N PHE A 36 -7.96 -4.83 11.99
CA PHE A 36 -9.23 -4.57 12.68
C PHE A 36 -9.14 -4.61 14.22
N TYR A 37 -8.16 -5.31 14.80
CA TYR A 37 -7.97 -5.35 16.26
C TYR A 37 -7.22 -4.14 16.81
N LYS A 38 -6.59 -3.36 15.94
CA LYS A 38 -5.75 -2.20 16.30
C LYS A 38 -6.46 -0.88 16.06
N PHE A 39 -7.53 -0.90 15.27
CA PHE A 39 -8.40 0.24 15.07
C PHE A 39 -9.28 0.45 16.33
N VAL A 40 -8.88 1.43 17.16
CA VAL A 40 -9.53 1.95 18.38
C VAL A 40 -9.42 1.05 19.63
N THR A 41 -9.24 1.69 20.79
CA THR A 41 -9.19 1.16 22.17
C THR A 41 -10.34 0.19 22.52
N ILE A 42 -11.43 0.22 21.75
CA ILE A 42 -12.48 -0.78 21.76
C ILE A 42 -12.20 -1.67 20.56
N ARG A 43 -11.55 -2.82 20.80
CA ARG A 43 -11.35 -3.89 19.82
C ARG A 43 -12.58 -3.98 18.92
N MET A 44 -12.50 -3.50 17.67
CA MET A 44 -13.65 -3.61 16.78
C MET A 44 -14.03 -5.08 16.69
N ILE A 45 -15.28 -5.38 17.04
CA ILE A 45 -15.81 -6.73 16.93
C ILE A 45 -15.82 -7.06 15.44
N PHE A 46 -15.13 -8.14 15.08
CA PHE A 46 -15.11 -8.67 13.72
C PHE A 46 -16.56 -8.84 13.24
N GLY A 47 -16.91 -8.25 12.09
CA GLY A 47 -18.28 -8.29 11.56
C GLY A 47 -19.11 -7.00 11.73
N LEU A 48 -18.56 -5.96 12.38
CA LEU A 48 -19.14 -4.62 12.28
C LEU A 48 -18.96 -4.06 10.86
N ALA A 49 -20.08 -3.73 10.20
CA ALA A 49 -20.09 -3.29 8.80
C ALA A 49 -19.26 -2.01 8.53
N VAL A 50 -19.01 -1.19 9.56
CA VAL A 50 -18.23 0.05 9.47
C VAL A 50 -16.72 -0.16 9.57
N GLY A 51 -16.27 -1.34 10.02
CA GLY A 51 -14.85 -1.60 10.27
C GLY A 51 -13.96 -1.42 9.03
N PRO A 52 -14.35 -1.97 7.87
CA PRO A 52 -13.58 -1.81 6.62
C PRO A 52 -13.39 -0.35 6.20
N ALA A 53 -14.45 0.47 6.20
CA ALA A 53 -14.36 1.90 5.88
C ALA A 53 -13.48 2.67 6.88
N GLY A 54 -13.61 2.34 8.18
CA GLY A 54 -12.78 2.95 9.21
C GLY A 54 -11.30 2.67 8.98
N LEU A 55 -10.95 1.40 8.73
CA LEU A 55 -9.57 1.00 8.46
C LEU A 55 -9.00 1.72 7.23
N GLU A 56 -9.74 1.73 6.12
CA GLU A 56 -9.36 2.44 4.91
C GLU A 56 -9.10 3.93 5.18
N HIS A 57 -9.99 4.59 5.93
CA HIS A 57 -9.82 5.99 6.30
C HIS A 57 -8.54 6.21 7.12
N SER A 58 -8.27 5.38 8.12
CA SER A 58 -7.03 5.46 8.91
C SER A 58 -5.77 5.30 8.07
N MET A 59 -5.75 4.34 7.15
CA MET A 59 -4.61 4.15 6.25
C MET A 59 -4.41 5.37 5.33
N ASN A 60 -5.49 6.01 4.88
CA ASN A 60 -5.41 7.24 4.11
C ASN A 60 -4.89 8.44 4.92
N VAL A 61 -5.25 8.54 6.20
CA VAL A 61 -4.68 9.55 7.11
C VAL A 61 -3.18 9.30 7.31
N ILE A 62 -2.77 8.04 7.55
CA ILE A 62 -1.36 7.65 7.67
C ILE A 62 -0.59 8.01 6.40
N ARG A 63 -1.11 7.71 5.21
CA ARG A 63 -0.52 8.11 3.92
C ARG A 63 -0.31 9.62 3.87
N SER A 64 -1.33 10.39 4.25
CA SER A 64 -1.29 11.86 4.20
C SER A 64 -0.24 12.44 5.15
N LEU A 65 -0.09 11.85 6.34
CA LEU A 65 0.95 12.23 7.30
C LEU A 65 2.35 11.80 6.83
N ALA A 66 2.50 10.61 6.25
CA ALA A 66 3.77 10.17 5.66
C ALA A 66 4.24 11.11 4.55
N ARG A 67 3.31 11.65 3.73
CA ARG A 67 3.60 12.68 2.72
C ARG A 67 4.17 13.96 3.31
N LEU A 68 3.80 14.34 4.54
CA LEU A 68 4.38 15.52 5.17
C LEU A 68 5.85 15.31 5.58
N ARG A 69 6.26 14.04 5.79
CA ARG A 69 7.64 13.68 6.12
C ARG A 69 8.51 13.55 4.87
N CYS A 70 7.93 13.04 3.78
CA CYS A 70 8.58 12.89 2.47
C CYS A 70 7.77 13.63 1.39
N PRO A 71 7.76 14.98 1.38
CA PRO A 71 6.89 15.75 0.50
C PRO A 71 7.19 15.52 -0.97
N GLU A 72 8.46 15.36 -1.34
CA GLU A 72 8.89 15.20 -2.74
C GLU A 72 8.73 13.78 -3.28
N ASN A 73 8.42 12.80 -2.43
CA ASN A 73 8.35 11.40 -2.86
C ASN A 73 7.10 11.14 -3.73
N PRO A 74 7.25 10.75 -5.00
CA PRO A 74 6.14 10.58 -5.94
C PRO A 74 5.26 9.35 -5.61
N VAL A 75 5.82 8.33 -4.97
CA VAL A 75 5.11 7.10 -4.60
C VAL A 75 4.04 7.41 -3.56
N LEU A 76 4.32 8.21 -2.53
CA LEU A 76 3.30 8.58 -1.54
C LEU A 76 2.19 9.47 -2.11
N ARG A 77 2.46 10.22 -3.19
CA ARG A 77 1.47 11.09 -3.84
C ARG A 77 0.55 10.32 -4.79
N HIS A 78 1.12 9.41 -5.58
CA HIS A 78 0.42 8.78 -6.70
C HIS A 78 0.62 7.26 -6.74
N GLY A 79 1.79 6.74 -6.37
CA GLY A 79 2.11 5.32 -6.42
C GLY A 79 1.69 4.49 -5.20
N CYS A 80 0.94 5.04 -4.24
CA CYS A 80 0.54 4.35 -3.00
C CYS A 80 -0.96 4.04 -3.04
N GLU A 81 -1.26 2.77 -3.29
CA GLU A 81 -2.61 2.22 -3.36
C GLU A 81 -2.95 1.50 -2.05
N ILE A 82 -4.15 1.77 -1.53
CA ILE A 82 -4.62 1.22 -0.25
C ILE A 82 -5.90 0.43 -0.52
N TYR A 83 -5.89 -0.85 -0.16
CA TYR A 83 -7.06 -1.71 -0.21
C TYR A 83 -7.21 -2.42 1.13
N LEU A 84 -8.03 -1.83 2.01
CA LEU A 84 -8.21 -2.29 3.39
C LEU A 84 -6.88 -2.42 4.15
N ASP A 85 -6.44 -3.64 4.42
CA ASP A 85 -5.21 -4.01 5.12
C ASP A 85 -4.01 -4.25 4.20
N ASP A 86 -4.21 -4.28 2.88
CA ASP A 86 -3.16 -4.33 1.88
C ASP A 86 -2.76 -2.93 1.41
N ILE A 87 -1.46 -2.63 1.49
CA ILE A 87 -0.87 -1.37 1.02
C ILE A 87 0.16 -1.71 -0.05
N SER A 88 0.00 -1.14 -1.25
CA SER A 88 0.92 -1.33 -2.37
C SER A 88 1.60 -0.02 -2.75
N PHE A 89 2.90 -0.09 -2.99
CA PHE A 89 3.79 1.00 -3.38
C PHE A 89 4.37 0.70 -4.75
N PHE A 90 4.17 1.59 -5.72
CA PHE A 90 4.59 1.46 -7.11
C PHE A 90 5.47 2.64 -7.52
N GLY A 91 6.67 2.39 -8.03
CA GLY A 91 7.57 3.44 -8.47
C GLY A 91 8.99 2.94 -8.74
N ASN A 92 9.98 3.83 -8.69
CA ASN A 92 11.37 3.41 -8.70
C ASN A 92 11.75 2.77 -7.36
N HIS A 93 12.77 1.91 -7.37
CA HIS A 93 13.20 1.18 -6.19
C HIS A 93 13.44 2.08 -4.95
N ASP A 94 14.24 3.13 -5.11
CA ASP A 94 14.61 4.02 -4.00
C ASP A 94 13.39 4.79 -3.47
N ASP A 95 12.56 5.32 -4.37
CA ASP A 95 11.33 6.03 -4.01
C ASP A 95 10.36 5.11 -3.24
N VAL A 96 10.26 3.84 -3.65
CA VAL A 96 9.40 2.83 -3.01
C VAL A 96 9.90 2.49 -1.62
N ILE A 97 11.22 2.30 -1.44
CA ILE A 97 11.81 2.02 -0.12
C ILE A 97 11.57 3.19 0.84
N GLU A 98 11.81 4.42 0.39
CA GLU A 98 11.62 5.62 1.20
C GLU A 98 10.14 5.78 1.59
N ALA A 99 9.23 5.65 0.61
CA ALA A 99 7.79 5.74 0.83
C ALA A 99 7.28 4.67 1.80
N GLU A 100 7.71 3.42 1.62
CA GLU A 100 7.36 2.32 2.51
C GLU A 100 7.83 2.62 3.93
N CYS A 101 9.09 3.05 4.10
CA CYS A 101 9.66 3.34 5.40
C CYS A 101 8.87 4.45 6.11
N ALA A 102 8.64 5.57 5.43
CA ALA A 102 7.89 6.70 5.96
C ALA A 102 6.45 6.31 6.35
N PHE A 103 5.80 5.46 5.53
CA PHE A 103 4.46 4.95 5.81
C PHE A 103 4.47 4.03 7.04
N LYS A 104 5.38 3.04 7.11
CA LYS A 104 5.47 2.06 8.21
C LYS A 104 5.76 2.75 9.54
N GLU A 105 6.69 3.70 9.56
CA GLU A 105 6.99 4.49 10.76
C GLU A 105 5.78 5.30 11.22
N THR A 106 5.09 5.96 10.28
CA THR A 106 3.90 6.75 10.60
C THR A 106 2.80 5.83 11.14
N ALA A 107 2.53 4.70 10.51
CA ALA A 107 1.55 3.71 10.93
C ALA A 107 1.84 3.15 12.33
N LEU A 108 3.13 2.96 12.67
CA LEU A 108 3.56 2.50 13.98
C LEU A 108 3.18 3.47 15.10
N LEU A 109 3.21 4.79 14.85
CA LEU A 109 2.74 5.81 15.80
C LEU A 109 1.25 5.66 16.14
N PHE A 110 0.47 5.07 15.22
CA PHE A 110 -0.95 4.75 15.41
C PHE A 110 -1.16 3.29 15.88
N GLY A 111 -0.10 2.57 16.23
CA GLY A 111 -0.15 1.19 16.76
C GLY A 111 -0.27 0.10 15.69
N PHE A 112 -0.31 0.45 14.40
CA PHE A 112 -0.31 -0.52 13.31
C PHE A 112 1.06 -1.17 13.12
N GLN A 113 1.06 -2.45 12.78
CA GLN A 113 2.29 -3.20 12.47
C GLN A 113 2.04 -4.01 11.21
N PHE A 114 3.10 -4.34 10.50
CA PHE A 114 3.02 -5.05 9.22
C PHE A 114 3.53 -6.49 9.35
N ALA A 115 2.98 -7.36 8.51
CA ALA A 115 3.43 -8.73 8.39
C ALA A 115 4.63 -8.80 7.45
N ASP A 116 5.84 -8.82 8.02
CA ASP A 116 7.05 -9.03 7.21
C ASP A 116 7.01 -10.38 6.49
N ASP A 117 6.38 -11.40 7.09
CA ASP A 117 6.15 -12.74 6.55
C ASP A 117 5.16 -12.80 5.37
N LYS A 118 4.36 -11.75 5.18
CA LYS A 118 3.42 -11.62 4.06
C LYS A 118 3.79 -10.48 3.10
N SER A 119 4.94 -9.85 3.33
CA SER A 119 5.41 -8.75 2.50
C SER A 119 5.91 -9.30 1.17
N ASN A 120 5.51 -8.65 0.07
CA ASN A 120 5.97 -8.99 -1.27
C ASN A 120 6.71 -7.81 -1.88
N ALA A 121 7.82 -8.08 -2.57
CA ALA A 121 8.57 -7.08 -3.32
C ALA A 121 8.90 -7.65 -4.70
N LEU A 122 8.51 -6.92 -5.74
CA LEU A 122 8.82 -7.22 -7.13
C LEU A 122 9.54 -6.01 -7.71
N CYS A 123 10.87 -6.09 -7.87
CA CYS A 123 11.63 -5.06 -8.57
C CYS A 123 12.25 -5.62 -9.85
N LEU A 124 12.07 -4.93 -10.97
CA LEU A 124 12.72 -5.24 -12.24
C LEU A 124 14.12 -4.62 -12.24
N ALA A 125 15.15 -5.44 -11.98
CA ALA A 125 16.53 -5.04 -12.23
C ALA A 125 16.72 -4.72 -13.72
N SER A 126 17.65 -3.82 -14.06
CA SER A 126 17.98 -3.46 -15.45
C SER A 126 18.65 -4.62 -16.20
N ALA A 127 17.95 -5.73 -16.42
CA ALA A 127 18.37 -6.80 -17.33
C ALA A 127 17.19 -7.72 -17.65
N SER A 128 16.79 -7.69 -18.92
CA SER A 128 15.84 -8.58 -19.61
C SER A 128 14.34 -8.39 -19.32
N LEU A 129 13.74 -7.58 -20.18
CA LEU A 129 12.30 -7.57 -20.51
C LEU A 129 11.85 -8.96 -21.03
N GLN A 130 11.59 -9.94 -20.17
CA GLN A 130 11.05 -11.24 -20.58
C GLN A 130 9.99 -11.90 -19.66
N PRO A 131 9.21 -11.25 -18.76
CA PRO A 131 8.10 -11.97 -18.11
C PRO A 131 6.93 -12.29 -19.06
N PHE A 132 6.80 -11.58 -20.19
CA PHE A 132 5.60 -11.63 -21.04
C PHE A 132 5.87 -11.73 -22.55
N LYS A 133 7.00 -12.28 -22.99
CA LYS A 133 7.25 -12.50 -24.43
C LYS A 133 6.20 -13.41 -25.11
N HIS A 134 5.31 -14.01 -24.32
CA HIS A 134 4.22 -14.89 -24.75
C HIS A 134 2.85 -14.20 -24.80
N LEU A 135 2.74 -12.92 -24.43
CA LEU A 135 1.47 -12.16 -24.47
C LEU A 135 1.33 -11.26 -25.71
N GLY A 136 2.16 -11.43 -26.74
CA GLY A 136 2.06 -10.73 -28.03
C GLY A 136 3.30 -10.87 -28.88
#